data_AF-A0A7Y6C374-F1
#
_entry.id   AF-A0A7Y6C374-F1
#
_cell.length_a   1.000
_cell.length_b   1.000
_cell.length_c   1.000
_cell.angle_alpha   90.00
_cell.angle_beta   90.00
_cell.angle_gamma   90.00
#
_symmetry.space_group_name_H-M   'P 1'
#
loop_
_entity.id
_entity.type
_entity.pdbx_description
1 polymer ?
#
loop_
_entity_poly.entity_id
_entity_poly.type
_entity_poly.pdbx_seq_one_letter_code
_entity_poly.pdbx_strand_id
1 'polypeptide(L)'
;MRDDFIEMVEESDERYKCYILKSTVQIFKQSIKDGDLNDVRIYISTSVQLDAIVSIVESYLHWFTECEAAFRNYYENELREQVSKDWFNEIEVYRVDIIFNNKEDYGATIACGDNVLQGHIMIIDFDREQVLAIHFNG
;
A
#
# COMPACT_ATOMS: atom_id res chain seq x y z
N MET A 1 -6.48 16.30 -18.19
CA MET A 1 -5.70 15.14 -18.68
C MET A 1 -4.74 14.79 -17.56
N ARG A 2 -5.24 14.08 -16.54
CA ARG A 2 -4.50 13.77 -15.30
C ARG A 2 -4.77 12.36 -14.74
N ASP A 3 -5.75 11.63 -15.28
CA ASP A 3 -6.11 10.29 -14.82
C ASP A 3 -5.56 9.16 -15.72
N ASP A 4 -4.44 9.41 -16.42
CA ASP A 4 -3.89 8.44 -17.38
C ASP A 4 -3.15 7.26 -16.73
N PHE A 5 -2.90 7.28 -15.41
CA PHE A 5 -2.17 6.21 -14.71
C PHE A 5 -3.08 5.24 -13.93
N ILE A 6 -4.36 5.57 -13.74
CA ILE A 6 -5.35 4.72 -13.07
C ILE A 6 -6.59 4.54 -13.94
N GLU A 7 -7.29 3.43 -13.75
CA GLU A 7 -8.61 3.19 -14.32
C GLU A 7 -9.56 2.58 -13.31
N MET A 8 -10.84 2.94 -13.46
CA MET A 8 -11.91 2.38 -12.66
C MET A 8 -12.25 0.96 -13.13
N VAL A 9 -12.56 0.08 -12.19
CA VAL A 9 -12.97 -1.31 -12.45
C VAL A 9 -14.38 -1.58 -11.92
N GLU A 10 -14.98 -2.69 -12.37
CA GLU A 10 -16.35 -3.09 -12.04
C GLU A 10 -16.57 -3.44 -10.55
N GLU A 11 -15.51 -3.67 -9.77
CA GLU A 11 -15.56 -3.96 -8.32
C GLU A 11 -16.02 -2.77 -7.45
N SER A 12 -16.46 -1.67 -8.08
CA SER A 12 -16.99 -0.51 -7.38
C SER A 12 -18.37 -0.80 -6.76
N ASP A 13 -18.62 -0.26 -5.57
CA ASP A 13 -19.92 -0.37 -4.87
C ASP A 13 -20.54 1.01 -4.59
N GLU A 14 -21.60 1.05 -3.78
CA GLU A 14 -22.30 2.30 -3.43
C GLU A 14 -21.43 3.27 -2.62
N ARG A 15 -20.42 2.77 -1.91
CA ARG A 15 -19.56 3.52 -1.00
C ARG A 15 -18.21 3.87 -1.63
N TYR A 16 -17.64 2.99 -2.44
CA TYR A 16 -16.31 3.16 -2.99
C TYR A 16 -16.27 2.85 -4.49
N LYS A 17 -15.53 3.67 -5.21
CA LYS A 17 -15.07 3.40 -6.57
C LYS A 17 -13.71 2.71 -6.48
N CYS A 18 -13.57 1.56 -7.10
CA CYS A 18 -12.33 0.80 -7.16
C CYS A 18 -11.55 1.16 -8.43
N TYR A 19 -10.25 1.40 -8.27
CA TYR A 19 -9.33 1.70 -9.36
C TYR A 19 -8.11 0.77 -9.30
N ILE A 20 -7.54 0.50 -10.48
CA ILE A 20 -6.27 -0.19 -10.66
C ILE A 20 -5.28 0.72 -11.40
N LEU A 21 -4.00 0.40 -11.30
CA LEU A 21 -2.92 1.10 -11.98
C LEU A 21 -2.77 0.59 -13.43
N LYS A 22 -2.43 1.50 -14.36
CA LYS A 22 -2.17 1.20 -15.78
C LYS A 22 -0.69 0.99 -16.10
N SER A 23 0.19 1.37 -15.18
CA SER A 23 1.63 1.32 -15.35
C SER A 23 2.30 0.69 -14.15
N THR A 24 3.51 0.18 -14.36
CA THR A 24 4.36 -0.35 -13.30
C THR A 24 4.43 0.61 -12.12
N VAL A 25 4.32 0.05 -10.92
CA VAL A 25 4.50 0.74 -9.65
C VAL A 25 5.54 0.02 -8.82
N GLN A 26 6.20 0.75 -7.94
CA GLN A 26 7.07 0.17 -6.94
C GLN A 26 6.41 0.30 -5.57
N ILE A 27 6.22 -0.83 -4.89
CA ILE A 27 5.78 -0.88 -3.50
C ILE A 27 6.92 -1.52 -2.71
N PHE A 28 7.39 -0.81 -1.68
CA PHE A 28 8.67 -1.09 -1.04
C PHE A 28 9.80 -1.11 -2.07
N LYS A 29 10.48 -2.23 -2.25
CA LYS A 29 11.50 -2.41 -3.29
C LYS A 29 11.06 -3.35 -4.41
N GLN A 30 9.84 -3.87 -4.35
CA GLN A 30 9.27 -4.73 -5.38
C GLN A 30 8.61 -3.91 -6.49
N SER A 31 8.93 -4.23 -7.74
CA SER A 31 8.24 -3.67 -8.92
C SER A 31 7.05 -4.54 -9.28
N ILE A 32 5.85 -3.99 -9.24
CA ILE A 32 4.59 -4.65 -9.61
C ILE A 32 4.20 -4.18 -11.01
N LYS A 33 3.89 -5.12 -11.91
CA LYS A 33 3.66 -4.85 -13.34
C LYS A 33 2.67 -5.82 -13.96
N ASP A 34 2.18 -5.49 -15.14
CA ASP A 34 1.32 -6.36 -15.96
C ASP A 34 0.12 -6.91 -15.16
N GLY A 35 -0.08 -8.23 -15.16
CA GLY A 35 -1.20 -8.88 -14.48
C GLY A 35 -1.22 -8.66 -12.95
N ASP A 36 -0.05 -8.44 -12.35
CA ASP A 36 0.10 -8.24 -10.90
C ASP A 36 -0.37 -6.84 -10.47
N LEU A 37 -0.57 -5.90 -11.40
CA LEU A 37 -1.18 -4.61 -11.07
C LEU A 37 -2.60 -4.75 -10.52
N ASN A 38 -3.27 -5.88 -10.79
CA ASN A 38 -4.56 -6.21 -10.18
C ASN A 38 -4.47 -6.51 -8.68
N ASP A 39 -3.27 -6.71 -8.14
CA ASP A 39 -3.06 -6.87 -6.70
C ASP A 39 -2.88 -5.53 -5.98
N VAL A 40 -2.86 -4.41 -6.73
CA VAL A 40 -2.86 -3.04 -6.21
C VAL A 40 -4.22 -2.40 -6.47
N ARG A 41 -5.02 -2.26 -5.41
CA ARG A 41 -6.38 -1.70 -5.47
C ARG A 41 -6.43 -0.37 -4.76
N ILE A 42 -7.06 0.62 -5.40
CA ILE A 42 -7.26 1.96 -4.84
C ILE A 42 -8.77 2.19 -4.75
N TYR A 43 -9.28 2.26 -3.54
CA TYR A 43 -10.68 2.51 -3.23
C TYR A 43 -10.86 3.98 -2.86
N ILE A 44 -11.68 4.70 -3.63
CA ILE A 44 -11.99 6.11 -3.38
C ILE A 44 -13.46 6.24 -3.06
N SER A 45 -13.78 6.85 -1.92
CA SER A 45 -15.16 7.10 -1.52
C SER A 45 -15.96 7.76 -2.64
N THR A 46 -17.20 7.33 -2.86
CA THR A 46 -18.09 7.86 -3.92
C THR A 46 -18.42 9.35 -3.71
N SER A 47 -18.21 9.88 -2.49
CA SER A 47 -18.33 11.30 -2.17
C SER A 47 -17.13 12.15 -2.59
N VAL A 48 -16.03 11.52 -3.02
CA VAL A 48 -14.78 12.17 -3.41
C VAL A 48 -14.59 12.10 -4.93
N GLN A 49 -14.20 13.23 -5.53
CA GLN A 49 -13.82 13.27 -6.93
C GLN A 49 -12.34 12.91 -7.09
N LEU A 50 -12.02 12.04 -8.04
CA LEU A 50 -10.66 11.58 -8.27
C LEU A 50 -9.69 12.74 -8.55
N ASP A 51 -10.08 13.67 -9.42
CA ASP A 51 -9.30 14.87 -9.75
C ASP A 51 -8.85 15.68 -8.51
N ALA A 52 -9.61 15.61 -7.41
CA ALA A 52 -9.33 16.34 -6.19
C ALA A 52 -8.24 15.68 -5.32
N ILE A 53 -7.97 14.38 -5.52
CA ILE A 53 -7.03 13.60 -4.72
C ILE A 53 -5.96 12.87 -5.53
N VAL A 54 -6.02 12.91 -6.87
CA VAL A 54 -5.10 12.18 -7.76
C VAL A 54 -3.62 12.43 -7.43
N SER A 55 -3.24 13.67 -7.11
CA SER A 55 -1.86 14.00 -6.71
C SER A 55 -1.46 13.42 -5.35
N ILE A 56 -2.44 13.20 -4.46
CA ILE A 56 -2.22 12.55 -3.16
C ILE A 56 -2.03 11.05 -3.37
N VAL A 57 -2.83 10.43 -4.25
CA VAL A 57 -2.64 9.03 -4.66
C VAL A 57 -1.23 8.83 -5.21
N GLU A 58 -0.78 9.66 -6.15
CA GLU A 58 0.58 9.59 -6.71
C GLU A 58 1.66 9.74 -5.63
N SER A 59 1.51 10.73 -4.75
CA SER A 59 2.46 10.99 -3.67
C SER A 59 2.52 9.82 -2.69
N TYR A 60 1.38 9.20 -2.38
CA TYR A 60 1.30 8.09 -1.44
C TYR A 60 1.88 6.79 -2.03
N LEU A 61 1.63 6.53 -3.32
CA LEU A 61 2.29 5.44 -4.04
C LEU A 61 3.81 5.61 -4.06
N HIS A 62 4.29 6.85 -4.29
CA HIS A 62 5.73 7.13 -4.23
C HIS A 62 6.29 6.92 -2.81
N TRP A 63 5.57 7.33 -1.77
CA TRP A 63 6.01 7.17 -0.39
C TRP A 63 6.32 5.69 -0.02
N PHE A 64 5.56 4.72 -0.56
CA PHE A 64 5.85 3.30 -0.34
C PHE A 64 7.26 2.88 -0.82
N THR A 65 7.90 3.63 -1.71
CA THR A 65 9.28 3.36 -2.16
C THR A 65 10.35 3.82 -1.14
N GLU A 66 9.97 4.67 -0.19
CA GLU A 66 10.85 5.36 0.77
C GLU A 66 10.49 5.06 2.24
N CYS A 67 9.46 4.25 2.50
CA CYS A 67 8.90 4.03 3.83
C CYS A 67 9.71 3.11 4.76
N GLU A 68 10.93 2.69 4.39
CA GLU A 68 11.77 1.79 5.18
C GLU A 68 11.94 2.26 6.63
N ALA A 69 12.13 3.57 6.83
CA ALA A 69 12.30 4.13 8.17
C ALA A 69 11.07 3.91 9.06
N ALA A 70 9.85 3.99 8.51
CA ALA A 70 8.62 3.75 9.24
C ALA A 70 8.50 2.27 9.66
N PHE A 71 8.86 1.34 8.77
CA PHE A 71 8.88 -0.08 9.05
C PHE A 71 9.89 -0.45 10.13
N ARG A 72 11.14 0.00 9.94
CA ARG A 72 12.23 -0.28 10.89
C ARG A 72 11.89 0.23 12.29
N ASN A 73 11.31 1.43 12.37
CA ASN A 73 10.84 2.01 13.62
C ASN A 73 9.78 1.12 14.31
N TYR A 74 8.83 0.58 13.54
CA TYR A 74 7.80 -0.32 14.09
C TYR A 74 8.40 -1.65 14.58
N TYR A 75 9.26 -2.28 13.78
CA TYR A 75 9.94 -3.52 14.14
C TYR A 75 10.76 -3.39 15.42
N GLU A 76 11.60 -2.36 15.49
CA GLU A 76 12.54 -2.20 16.59
C GLU A 76 11.85 -1.78 17.90
N ASN A 77 10.78 -0.96 17.83
CA ASN A 77 10.13 -0.42 19.02
C ASN A 77 8.90 -1.24 19.48
N GLU A 78 8.06 -1.67 18.54
CA GLU A 78 6.79 -2.36 18.87
C GLU A 78 6.98 -3.88 18.94
N LEU A 79 7.68 -4.46 17.96
CA LEU A 79 7.95 -5.91 17.93
C LEU A 79 9.20 -6.30 18.72
N ARG A 80 10.09 -5.34 19.00
CA ARG A 80 11.42 -5.56 19.61
C ARG A 80 12.31 -6.50 18.79
N GLU A 81 12.10 -6.50 17.48
CA GLU A 81 12.86 -7.28 16.51
C GLU A 81 13.89 -6.38 15.80
N GLN A 82 15.11 -6.87 15.66
CA GLN A 82 16.14 -6.16 14.90
C GLN A 82 16.18 -6.69 13.47
N VAL A 83 16.07 -5.77 12.51
CA VAL A 83 16.12 -6.12 11.09
C VAL A 83 17.45 -5.73 10.48
N SER A 84 17.94 -6.55 9.53
CA SER A 84 19.21 -6.28 8.86
C SER A 84 19.14 -5.00 8.02
N LYS A 85 20.29 -4.54 7.53
CA LYS A 85 20.36 -3.36 6.66
C LYS A 85 19.57 -3.57 5.36
N ASP A 86 19.59 -4.78 4.81
CA ASP A 86 19.04 -5.08 3.50
C ASP A 86 17.64 -5.72 3.57
N TRP A 87 17.13 -6.01 4.77
CA TRP A 87 15.84 -6.67 5.01
C TRP A 87 14.67 -6.05 4.23
N PHE A 88 14.58 -4.72 4.17
CA PHE A 88 13.49 -4.05 3.46
C PHE A 88 13.48 -4.35 1.95
N ASN A 89 14.63 -4.68 1.37
CA ASN A 89 14.75 -5.07 -0.03
C ASN A 89 14.22 -6.50 -0.28
N GLU A 90 14.04 -7.29 0.77
CA GLU A 90 13.66 -8.71 0.70
C GLU A 90 12.16 -8.91 0.99
N ILE A 91 11.42 -7.85 1.30
CA ILE A 91 9.97 -7.92 1.53
C ILE A 91 9.26 -8.26 0.22
N GLU A 92 8.47 -9.34 0.24
CA GLU A 92 7.65 -9.78 -0.88
C GLU A 92 6.20 -9.32 -0.68
N VAL A 93 5.73 -8.44 -1.55
CA VAL A 93 4.38 -7.87 -1.56
C VAL A 93 3.45 -8.77 -2.36
N TYR A 94 2.33 -9.17 -1.75
CA TYR A 94 1.31 -10.01 -2.35
C TYR A 94 0.05 -9.24 -2.72
N ARG A 95 -0.34 -8.24 -1.91
CA ARG A 95 -1.54 -7.45 -2.12
C ARG A 95 -1.42 -6.08 -1.46
N VAL A 96 -1.98 -5.07 -2.11
CA VAL A 96 -2.04 -3.70 -1.63
C VAL A 96 -3.45 -3.17 -1.82
N ASP A 97 -4.13 -2.84 -0.72
CA ASP A 97 -5.42 -2.17 -0.74
C ASP A 97 -5.25 -0.76 -0.14
N ILE A 98 -5.49 0.28 -0.93
CA ILE A 98 -5.40 1.69 -0.51
C ILE A 98 -6.81 2.25 -0.43
N ILE A 99 -7.15 2.93 0.66
CA ILE A 99 -8.50 3.49 0.87
C ILE A 99 -8.40 5.00 1.09
N PHE A 100 -9.16 5.77 0.33
CA PHE A 100 -9.33 7.20 0.47
C PHE A 100 -10.79 7.53 0.83
N ASN A 101 -11.01 7.96 2.07
CA ASN A 101 -12.29 8.51 2.52
C ASN A 101 -12.42 9.98 2.15
N ASN A 102 -11.30 10.72 2.23
CA ASN A 102 -11.12 12.07 1.72
C ASN A 102 -9.62 12.41 1.61
N LYS A 103 -9.26 13.67 1.36
CA LYS A 103 -7.86 14.12 1.19
C LYS A 103 -7.00 14.04 2.47
N GLU A 104 -7.62 13.97 3.65
CA GLU A 104 -6.96 13.97 4.96
C GLU A 104 -7.10 12.62 5.68
N ASP A 105 -8.01 11.76 5.21
CA ASP A 105 -8.36 10.46 5.77
C ASP A 105 -8.17 9.40 4.69
N TYR A 106 -7.00 8.78 4.73
CA TYR A 106 -6.60 7.71 3.84
C TYR A 106 -5.56 6.81 4.50
N GLY A 107 -5.46 5.60 4.00
CA GLY A 107 -4.53 4.60 4.52
C GLY A 107 -4.41 3.43 3.56
N ALA A 108 -3.68 2.42 3.99
CA ALA A 108 -3.50 1.20 3.21
C ALA A 108 -3.44 -0.02 4.11
N THR A 109 -3.77 -1.16 3.52
CA THR A 109 -3.49 -2.49 4.06
C THR A 109 -2.63 -3.22 3.05
N ILE A 110 -1.45 -3.68 3.48
CA ILE A 110 -0.51 -4.42 2.62
C ILE A 110 -0.31 -5.82 3.16
N ALA A 111 -0.57 -6.82 2.32
CA ALA A 111 -0.21 -8.20 2.61
C ALA A 111 1.18 -8.50 2.03
N CYS A 112 2.11 -8.93 2.86
CA CYS A 112 3.48 -9.22 2.44
C CYS A 112 4.13 -10.33 3.30
N GLY A 113 5.28 -10.83 2.85
CA GLY A 113 6.14 -11.74 3.59
C GLY A 113 7.55 -11.18 3.73
N ASP A 114 8.29 -11.66 4.72
CA ASP A 114 9.70 -11.33 4.90
C ASP A 114 10.50 -12.52 5.43
N ASN A 115 11.80 -12.31 5.65
CA ASN A 115 12.71 -13.31 6.16
C ASN A 115 12.86 -13.33 7.70
N VAL A 116 12.23 -12.40 8.43
CA VAL A 116 12.31 -12.27 9.89
C VAL A 116 11.18 -13.06 10.54
N LEU A 117 9.96 -12.88 10.04
CA LEU A 117 8.72 -13.49 10.54
C LEU A 117 8.30 -14.63 9.60
N GLN A 118 9.26 -15.53 9.36
CA GLN A 118 9.10 -16.63 8.40
C GLN A 118 7.89 -17.52 8.72
N GLY A 119 7.20 -17.93 7.66
CA GLY A 119 6.03 -18.81 7.78
C GLY A 119 4.72 -18.08 8.09
N HIS A 120 4.74 -16.75 8.18
CA HIS A 120 3.55 -15.92 8.35
C HIS A 120 3.38 -14.96 7.17
N ILE A 121 2.11 -14.75 6.77
CA ILE A 121 1.76 -13.60 5.95
C ILE A 121 1.52 -12.44 6.91
N MET A 122 2.26 -11.36 6.71
CA MET A 122 2.06 -10.12 7.42
C MET A 122 0.97 -9.30 6.74
N ILE A 123 0.04 -8.78 7.53
CA ILE A 123 -0.94 -7.78 7.10
C ILE A 123 -0.60 -6.49 7.83
N ILE A 124 -0.19 -5.48 7.07
CA ILE A 124 0.31 -4.21 7.61
C ILE A 124 -0.71 -3.13 7.34
N ASP A 125 -1.21 -2.52 8.40
CA ASP A 125 -2.16 -1.42 8.34
C ASP A 125 -1.45 -0.08 8.50
N PHE A 126 -1.81 0.87 7.63
CA PHE A 126 -1.28 2.22 7.61
C PHE A 126 -2.38 3.26 7.83
N ASP A 127 -2.08 4.26 8.67
CA ASP A 127 -2.75 5.56 8.67
C ASP A 127 -1.80 6.53 7.99
N ARG A 128 -2.10 6.84 6.72
CA ARG A 128 -1.23 7.62 5.84
C ARG A 128 0.20 7.05 5.87
N GLU A 129 1.21 7.86 6.20
CA GLU A 129 2.62 7.45 6.23
C GLU A 129 3.06 6.76 7.54
N GLN A 130 2.13 6.31 8.38
CA GLN A 130 2.44 5.66 9.67
C GLN A 130 1.94 4.22 9.70
N VAL A 131 2.80 3.30 10.15
CA VAL A 131 2.41 1.92 10.45
C VAL A 131 1.58 1.92 11.73
N LEU A 132 0.32 1.51 11.64
CA LEU A 132 -0.57 1.36 12.79
C LEU A 132 -0.38 0.00 13.47
N ALA A 133 -0.39 -1.06 12.67
CA ALA A 133 -0.35 -2.43 13.16
C ALA A 133 0.26 -3.38 12.13
N ILE A 134 0.93 -4.41 12.62
CA ILE A 134 1.27 -5.60 11.84
C ILE A 134 0.54 -6.79 12.46
N HIS A 135 -0.31 -7.42 11.65
CA HIS A 135 -1.03 -8.64 12.00
C HIS A 135 -0.37 -9.83 11.33
N PHE A 136 -0.38 -10.98 12.01
CA PHE A 136 0.14 -12.23 11.48
C PHE A 136 -1.01 -13.14 11.15
N ASN A 137 -1.12 -13.54 9.89
CA ASN A 137 -2.02 -14.61 9.48
C ASN A 137 -1.20 -15.90 9.40
N GLY A 138 -1.62 -16.91 10.17
CA GLY A 138 -0.98 -18.21 10.32
C GLY A 138 -1.99 -19.29 10.65
#